data_AF-A0AAP7LU03-F1
#
_entry.id   AF-A0AAP7LU03-F1
#
_cell.length_a   1.000
_cell.length_b   1.000
_cell.length_c   1.000
_cell.angle_alpha   90.00
_cell.angle_beta   90.00
_cell.angle_gamma   90.00
#
_symmetry.space_group_name_H-M   'P 1'
#
loop_
_entity.id
_entity.type
_entity.pdbx_description
1 polymer ?
#
loop_
_entity_poly.entity_id
_entity_poly.type
_entity_poly.pdbx_seq_one_letter_code
_entity_poly.pdbx_strand_id
1 'polypeptide(L)' 'MIAKNIKYPYIKLLFDVVGIVSFIALLFVFGANFYIESDPNGNFNTGITISGSNAIVFSILLWVTIICALASFLLKKIK' A
#
# COMPACT_ATOMS: atom_id res chain seq x y z
N MET A 1 -17.70 2.03 19.87
CA MET A 1 -18.92 1.34 19.39
C MET A 1 -18.62 0.68 18.05
N ILE A 2 -18.21 -0.58 18.05
CA ILE A 2 -17.90 -1.32 16.82
C ILE A 2 -19.22 -1.86 16.25
N ALA A 3 -19.66 -1.25 15.15
CA ALA A 3 -20.49 -1.85 14.10
C ALA A 3 -21.64 -2.77 14.54
N LYS A 4 -22.72 -2.20 15.11
CA LYS A 4 -23.97 -2.93 15.42
C LYS A 4 -24.83 -3.26 14.19
N ASN A 5 -24.32 -3.11 12.96
CA ASN A 5 -25.12 -3.21 11.73
C ASN A 5 -24.31 -3.68 10.50
N ILE A 6 -23.38 -4.61 10.67
CA ILE A 6 -22.62 -5.23 9.57
C ILE A 6 -22.73 -6.75 9.74
N LYS A 7 -23.18 -7.46 8.69
CA LYS A 7 -23.36 -8.93 8.74
C LYS A 7 -22.06 -9.70 9.00
N TYR A 8 -20.90 -9.15 8.62
CA TYR A 8 -19.57 -9.72 8.86
C TYR A 8 -18.55 -8.68 9.36
N PRO A 9 -18.60 -8.31 10.65
CA PRO A 9 -17.73 -7.27 11.21
C PRO A 9 -16.26 -7.70 11.28
N TYR A 10 -15.98 -8.98 11.53
CA TYR A 10 -14.61 -9.52 11.61
C TYR A 10 -13.89 -9.55 10.26
N ILE A 11 -14.58 -9.94 9.18
CA ILE A 11 -14.00 -10.00 7.82
C ILE A 11 -13.61 -8.60 7.35
N LYS A 12 -14.45 -7.62 7.65
CA LYS A 12 -14.15 -6.21 7.36
C LYS A 12 -12.91 -5.74 8.11
N LEU A 13 -12.80 -6.06 9.40
CA LEU A 13 -11.66 -5.66 10.23
C LEU A 13 -10.35 -6.31 9.72
N LEU A 14 -10.40 -7.58 9.32
CA LEU A 14 -9.28 -8.26 8.66
C LEU A 14 -8.84 -7.56 7.38
N PHE A 15 -9.78 -7.24 6.48
CA PHE A 15 -9.47 -6.56 5.23
C PHE A 15 -8.88 -5.16 5.45
N ASP A 16 -9.39 -4.43 6.45
CA ASP A 16 -8.89 -3.11 6.81
C ASP A 16 -7.45 -3.19 7.34
N VAL A 17 -7.16 -4.13 8.25
CA VAL A 17 -5.81 -4.36 8.79
C VAL A 17 -4.84 -4.79 7.70
N VAL A 18 -5.23 -5.73 6.83
CA VAL A 18 -4.39 -6.18 5.70
C VAL A 18 -4.12 -5.04 4.72
N GLY A 19 -5.12 -4.21 4.43
CA GLY A 19 -4.97 -3.02 3.60
C GLY A 19 -3.97 -2.01 4.19
N ILE A 20 -4.07 -1.72 5.50
CA ILE A 20 -3.16 -0.82 6.21
C ILE A 20 -1.73 -1.38 6.20
N VAL A 21 -1.55 -2.66 6.52
CA VAL A 21 -0.22 -3.31 6.52
C VAL A 21 0.41 -3.28 5.12
N SER A 22 -0.37 -3.55 4.08
CA SER A 22 0.09 -3.51 2.70
C SER A 22 0.46 -2.08 2.25
N PHE A 23 -0.28 -1.07 2.70
CA PHE A 23 0.06 0.34 2.45
C PHE A 23 1.35 0.77 3.15
N ILE A 24 1.57 0.34 4.40
CA ILE A 24 2.82 0.58 5.13
C ILE A 24 4.00 -0.10 4.41
N ALA A 25 3.82 -1.34 3.94
CA ALA A 25 4.84 -2.04 3.16
C ALA A 25 5.16 -1.31 1.85
N LEU A 26 4.15 -0.77 1.16
CA LEU A 26 4.31 0.03 -0.05
C LEU A 26 5.18 1.28 0.23
N LEU A 27 4.90 2.01 1.31
CA LEU A 27 5.71 3.17 1.74
C LEU A 27 7.15 2.79 2.04
N PHE A 28 7.36 1.63 2.68
CA PHE A 28 8.70 1.15 3.01
C PHE A 28 9.50 0.80 1.76
N VAL A 29 8.90 0.10 0.80
CA VAL A 29 9.54 -0.20 -0.50
C VAL A 29 9.80 1.08 -1.27
N PHE A 30 8.88 2.05 -1.23
CA PHE A 30 9.07 3.34 -1.89
C PHE A 30 10.27 4.10 -1.31
N GLY A 31 10.39 4.18 0.01
CA GLY A 31 11.52 4.81 0.68
C GLY A 31 12.84 4.06 0.47
N ALA A 32 12.83 2.73 0.45
CA ALA A 32 14.02 1.92 0.23
C ALA A 32 14.56 1.99 -1.21
N ASN A 33 13.70 2.25 -2.19
CA ASN A 33 14.09 2.42 -3.59
C ASN A 33 14.20 3.91 -3.99
N PHE A 34 14.02 4.84 -3.03
CA PHE A 34 14.24 6.26 -3.22
C PHE A 34 15.74 6.52 -3.17
N TYR A 35 16.29 7.11 -4.22
CA TYR A 35 17.70 7.50 -4.25
C TYR A 35 17.81 9.03 -4.27
N ILE A 36 18.83 9.51 -3.58
CA ILE A 36 19.26 10.90 -3.60
C ILE A 36 20.71 10.86 -4.04
N GLU A 37 20.94 11.13 -5.32
CA GLU A 37 22.29 11.38 -5.82
C GLU A 37 22.57 12.87 -5.72
N SER A 38 23.69 13.19 -5.06
CA SER A 38 24.18 14.56 -4.95
C SER A 38 25.43 14.65 -5.83
N ASP A 39 25.31 15.33 -6.96
CA ASP A 39 26.46 15.59 -7.83
C ASP A 39 27.36 16.66 -7.22
N PRO A 40 28.69 16.51 -7.30
CA PRO A 40 29.65 17.48 -6.77
C PRO A 40 29.59 18.86 -7.46
N ASN A 41 28.90 18.96 -8.61
CA ASN A 41 28.63 20.24 -9.30
C ASN A 41 27.40 21.00 -8.75
N GLY A 42 26.84 20.57 -7.61
CA GLY A 42 25.71 21.24 -6.94
C GLY A 42 24.34 20.86 -7.50
N ASN A 43 24.27 19.84 -8.35
CA ASN A 43 23.01 19.30 -8.86
C ASN A 43 22.51 18.19 -7.92
N PHE A 44 21.27 18.30 -7.45
CA PHE A 44 20.63 17.26 -6.65
C PHE A 44 19.67 16.50 -7.56
N ASN A 45 19.95 15.21 -7.76
CA ASN A 45 19.08 14.33 -8.52
C ASN A 45 18.35 13.39 -7.56
N THR A 46 17.04 13.58 -7.45
CA THR A 46 16.17 12.72 -6.64
C THR A 46 15.30 11.88 -7.56
N GLY A 47 15.33 10.58 -7.39
CA GLY A 47 14.51 9.68 -8.19
C GLY A 47 14.17 8.40 -7.46
N ILE A 48 13.44 7.53 -8.16
CA ILE A 48 13.05 6.23 -7.63
C ILE A 48 13.53 5.20 -8.65
N THR A 49 14.50 4.37 -8.25
CA THR A 49 15.06 3.34 -9.12
C THR A 49 14.45 2.01 -8.72
N ILE A 50 13.26 1.73 -9.24
CA ILE A 50 12.64 0.42 -9.07
C ILE A 50 12.96 -0.41 -10.31
N SER A 51 13.99 -1.26 -10.23
CA SER A 51 14.44 -2.09 -11.34
C SER A 51 14.38 -3.59 -11.00
N GLY A 52 14.10 -4.40 -12.02
CA GLY A 52 14.06 -5.85 -11.89
C GLY A 52 12.92 -6.36 -10.99
N SER A 53 13.25 -7.30 -10.09
CA SER A 53 12.27 -7.98 -9.23
C SER A 53 11.49 -7.03 -8.31
N ASN A 54 12.13 -5.95 -7.83
CA ASN A 54 11.49 -4.96 -6.95
C ASN A 54 10.31 -4.24 -7.63
N ALA A 55 10.36 -4.04 -8.96
CA ALA A 55 9.27 -3.38 -9.69
C ALA A 55 8.02 -4.27 -9.76
N ILE A 56 8.24 -5.58 -9.92
CA ILE A 56 7.17 -6.58 -9.94
C ILE A 56 6.52 -6.66 -8.55
N VAL A 57 7.33 -6.73 -7.49
CA VAL A 57 6.84 -6.76 -6.11
C VAL A 57 6.06 -5.49 -5.77
N PHE A 58 6.57 -4.31 -6.12
CA PHE A 58 5.89 -3.04 -5.89
C PHE A 58 4.53 -2.97 -6.60
N SER A 59 4.48 -3.41 -7.85
CA SER A 59 3.24 -3.46 -8.63
C SER A 59 2.21 -4.41 -7.99
N ILE A 60 2.62 -5.61 -7.60
CA ILE A 60 1.72 -6.58 -6.93
C ILE A 60 1.18 -6.02 -5.61
N LEU A 61 2.02 -5.38 -4.79
CA LEU A 61 1.59 -4.74 -3.55
C LEU A 61 0.54 -3.65 -3.79
N LEU A 62 0.71 -2.85 -4.86
CA LEU A 62 -0.22 -1.80 -5.26
C LEU A 62 -1.59 -2.38 -5.67
N TRP A 63 -1.59 -3.45 -6.46
CA TRP A 63 -2.83 -4.15 -6.84
C TRP A 63 -3.53 -4.76 -5.62
N VAL A 64 -2.79 -5.40 -4.72
CA VAL A 64 -3.34 -5.99 -3.49
C VAL A 64 -3.95 -4.92 -2.58
N THR A 65 -3.31 -3.75 -2.42
CA THR A 65 -3.86 -2.64 -1.62
C THR A 65 -5.18 -2.13 -2.19
N ILE A 66 -5.28 -1.95 -3.51
CA ILE A 66 -6.51 -1.50 -4.19
C ILE A 66 -7.64 -2.51 -3.99
N ILE A 67 -7.37 -3.81 -4.18
CA ILE A 67 -8.36 -4.87 -4.00
C ILE A 67 -8.82 -4.93 -2.54
N CYS A 68 -7.91 -4.76 -1.58
CA CYS A 68 -8.27 -4.72 -0.16
C CYS A 68 -9.16 -3.52 0.19
N ALA A 69 -8.87 -2.35 -0.35
CA ALA A 69 -9.69 -1.16 -0.16
C ALA A 69 -11.09 -1.34 -0.77
N LEU A 70 -11.18 -1.89 -1.99
CA LEU A 70 -12.45 -2.20 -2.65
C LEU A 70 -13.29 -3.21 -1.87
N ALA A 71 -12.68 -4.31 -1.39
CA ALA A 71 -13.34 -5.31 -0.59
C ALA A 71 -13.85 -4.75 0.75
N SER A 72 -13.05 -3.94 1.44
CA SER A 72 -13.47 -3.25 2.68
C SER A 72 -14.63 -2.28 2.43
N PHE A 73 -14.64 -1.58 1.29
CA PHE A 73 -15.73 -0.68 0.89
C PHE A 73 -17.01 -1.43 0.51
N LEU A 74 -16.91 -2.52 -0.25
CA LEU A 74 -18.04 -3.38 -0.62
C LEU A 74 -18.67 -4.03 0.61
N LEU A 75 -17.85 -4.56 1.54
CA LEU A 75 -18.32 -5.11 2.82
C LEU A 75 -18.99 -4.05 3.71
N LYS A 76 -18.64 -2.77 3.55
CA LYS A 76 -19.32 -1.66 4.23
C LYS A 76 -20.68 -1.32 3.59
N LYS A 77 -20.85 -1.59 2.29
CA LYS A 77 -22.13 -1.40 1.56
C LYS A 77 -23.08 -2.59 1.70
N ILE A 78 -22.57 -3.80 1.89
CA ILE A 78 -23.35 -5.00 2.20
C ILE A 78 -23.75 -4.89 3.69
N LYS A 79 -24.88 -4.21 3.94
CA LYS A 79 -25.49 -4.07 5.26
C LYS A 79 -26.21 -5.36 5.64
#